data_AF-A0A1I5SCN9-F1
#
_entry.id   AF-A0A1I5SCN9-F1
#
_cell.length_a   1.000
_cell.length_b   1.000
_cell.length_c   1.000
_cell.angle_alpha   90.00
_cell.angle_beta   90.00
_cell.angle_gamma   90.00
#
_symmetry.space_group_name_H-M   'P 1'
#
loop_
_entity.id
_entity.type
_entity.pdbx_description
1 polymer ?
#
loop_
_entity_poly.entity_id
_entity_poly.type
_entity_poly.pdbx_seq_one_letter_code
_entity_poly.pdbx_strand_id
1 'polypeptide(L)'
;MTDIGERLTELERGDDVSVTVDGREYCGTVTSTSRTECELAGAFMESGYVGVSVDLDAETVDRHGLSTDELSIGAEERGPRAWDAATATLGESTDLGEVGEVESTNRT
;
A
#
# COMPACT_ATOMS: atom_id res chain seq x y z
N MET A 1 10.98 6.82 -11.65
CA MET A 1 10.46 6.23 -10.42
C MET A 1 9.08 5.73 -10.76
N THR A 2 8.82 4.45 -10.50
CA THR A 2 7.47 3.90 -10.63
C THR A 2 6.63 4.47 -9.51
N ASP A 3 5.42 4.90 -9.83
CA ASP A 3 4.51 5.45 -8.84
C ASP A 3 4.02 4.34 -7.90
N ILE A 4 4.08 4.55 -6.58
CA ILE A 4 3.65 3.52 -5.61
C ILE A 4 2.15 3.25 -5.75
N GLY A 5 1.33 4.27 -6.04
CA GLY A 5 -0.08 4.07 -6.33
C GLY A 5 -0.28 3.11 -7.50
N GLU A 6 0.48 3.28 -8.59
CA GLU A 6 0.43 2.35 -9.74
C GLU A 6 0.85 0.92 -9.34
N ARG A 7 1.91 0.75 -8.55
CA ARG A 7 2.34 -0.56 -8.05
C ARG A 7 1.28 -1.26 -7.21
N LEU A 8 0.60 -0.53 -6.32
CA LEU A 8 -0.47 -1.09 -5.50
C LEU A 8 -1.63 -1.63 -6.36
N THR A 9 -1.87 -1.07 -7.56
CA THR A 9 -2.91 -1.58 -8.47
C THR A 9 -2.58 -2.93 -9.09
N GLU A 10 -1.33 -3.37 -9.03
CA GLU A 10 -0.87 -4.65 -9.57
C GLU A 10 -0.79 -5.75 -8.53
N LEU A 11 -1.00 -5.42 -7.25
CA LEU A 11 -0.99 -6.39 -6.17
C LEU A 11 -2.32 -7.14 -6.09
N GLU A 12 -2.23 -8.41 -5.75
CA GLU A 12 -3.35 -9.31 -5.56
C GLU A 12 -3.28 -9.97 -4.18
N ARG A 13 -4.44 -10.41 -3.69
CA ARG A 13 -4.49 -11.17 -2.44
C ARG A 13 -3.65 -12.44 -2.56
N GLY A 14 -2.77 -12.65 -1.60
CA GLY A 14 -1.83 -13.77 -1.56
C GLY A 14 -0.44 -13.43 -2.09
N ASP A 15 -0.22 -12.22 -2.62
CA ASP A 15 1.12 -11.76 -2.97
C ASP A 15 1.96 -11.54 -1.71
N ASP A 16 3.18 -12.07 -1.71
CA ASP A 16 4.20 -11.69 -0.74
C ASP A 16 4.85 -10.39 -1.20
N VAL A 17 4.99 -9.44 -0.29
CA VAL A 17 5.47 -8.09 -0.57
C VAL A 17 6.53 -7.65 0.44
N SER A 18 7.47 -6.82 -0.04
CA SER A 18 8.36 -6.01 0.80
C SER A 18 8.01 -4.54 0.59
N VAL A 19 7.81 -3.83 1.70
CA VAL A 19 7.37 -2.43 1.73
C VAL A 19 8.37 -1.61 2.53
N THR A 20 8.92 -0.56 1.93
CA THR A 20 9.82 0.37 2.61
C THR A 20 9.06 1.62 3.03
N VAL A 21 9.01 1.89 4.33
CA VAL A 21 8.38 3.09 4.92
C VAL A 21 9.41 3.81 5.79
N ASP A 22 9.66 5.09 5.52
CA ASP A 22 10.70 5.88 6.22
C ASP A 22 12.07 5.17 6.32
N GLY A 23 12.44 4.41 5.27
CA GLY A 23 13.68 3.63 5.20
C GLY A 23 13.70 2.33 6.02
N ARG A 24 12.55 1.90 6.55
CA ARG A 24 12.38 0.61 7.25
C ARG A 24 11.60 -0.36 6.38
N GLU A 25 12.07 -1.60 6.33
CA GLU A 25 11.44 -2.67 5.56
C GLU A 25 10.38 -3.41 6.39
N TYR A 26 9.22 -3.62 5.78
CA TYR A 26 8.09 -4.39 6.30
C TYR A 26 7.71 -5.47 5.28
N CYS A 27 7.86 -6.73 5.69
CA CYS A 27 7.53 -7.89 4.85
C CYS A 27 6.25 -8.57 5.34
N GLY A 28 5.44 -9.03 4.40
CA GLY A 28 4.24 -9.79 4.68
C GLY A 28 3.48 -10.21 3.43
N THR A 29 2.28 -10.75 3.64
CA THR A 29 1.40 -11.23 2.57
C THR A 29 0.16 -10.34 2.44
N VAL A 30 -0.20 -9.98 1.21
CA VAL A 30 -1.41 -9.20 0.94
C VAL A 30 -2.66 -10.01 1.29
N THR A 31 -3.49 -9.48 2.20
CA THR A 31 -4.73 -10.12 2.63
C THR A 31 -5.96 -9.54 1.94
N SER A 32 -5.89 -8.27 1.52
CA SER A 32 -6.99 -7.57 0.88
C SER A 32 -6.49 -6.45 -0.02
N THR A 33 -7.23 -6.18 -1.09
CA THR A 33 -7.03 -5.04 -1.97
C THR A 33 -8.34 -4.29 -2.13
N SER A 34 -8.26 -2.96 -2.24
CA SER A 34 -9.39 -2.07 -2.43
C SER A 34 -9.04 -1.06 -3.51
N ARG A 35 -9.95 -0.84 -4.46
CA ARG A 35 -9.75 0.09 -5.57
C ARG A 35 -11.02 0.85 -5.86
N THR A 36 -10.88 2.15 -6.03
CA THR A 36 -11.86 3.07 -6.57
C THR A 36 -11.19 3.79 -7.72
N GLU A 37 -11.74 3.69 -8.93
CA GLU A 37 -11.11 4.29 -10.11
C GLU A 37 -11.32 5.81 -10.12
N CYS A 38 -10.30 6.56 -10.56
CA CYS A 38 -10.51 7.95 -10.93
C CYS A 38 -11.34 8.01 -12.22
N GLU A 39 -12.51 8.65 -12.16
CA GLU A 39 -13.42 8.77 -13.29
C GLU A 39 -13.90 10.20 -13.52
N LEU A 40 -14.31 10.48 -14.76
CA LEU A 40 -14.93 11.74 -15.14
C LEU A 40 -16.44 11.61 -14.94
N ALA A 41 -16.94 12.13 -13.82
CA ALA A 41 -18.38 12.23 -13.58
C ALA A 41 -18.91 13.57 -14.07
N GLY A 42 -19.58 13.52 -15.23
CA GLY A 42 -20.09 14.70 -15.91
C GLY A 42 -18.96 15.61 -16.39
N ALA A 43 -18.74 16.73 -15.70
CA ALA A 43 -17.68 17.70 -16.00
C ALA A 43 -16.64 17.83 -14.88
N PHE A 44 -16.69 16.97 -13.87
CA PHE A 44 -15.79 16.97 -12.72
C PHE A 44 -14.99 15.67 -12.68
N MET A 45 -13.71 15.79 -12.36
CA MET A 45 -12.85 14.64 -12.11
C MET A 45 -13.04 14.22 -10.64
N GLU A 46 -13.53 13.00 -10.44
CA GLU A 46 -13.62 12.39 -9.12
C GLU A 46 -12.30 11.68 -8.82
N SER A 47 -11.75 11.88 -7.63
CA SER A 47 -10.52 11.24 -7.22
C SER A 47 -10.73 9.73 -7.05
N GLY A 48 -9.80 8.93 -7.53
CA GLY A 48 -9.71 7.51 -7.24
C GLY A 48 -8.94 7.24 -5.96
N TYR A 49 -8.86 5.97 -5.59
CA TYR A 49 -8.08 5.48 -4.46
C TYR A 49 -7.66 4.03 -4.70
N VAL A 50 -6.46 3.68 -4.24
CA VAL A 50 -6.02 2.29 -4.13
C VAL A 50 -5.54 2.05 -2.71
N GLY A 51 -5.90 0.89 -2.15
CA GLY A 51 -5.48 0.47 -0.82
C GLY A 51 -5.19 -1.02 -0.78
N VAL A 52 -4.19 -1.40 0.00
CA VAL A 52 -3.75 -2.79 0.19
C VAL A 52 -3.55 -3.04 1.68
N SER A 53 -4.06 -4.16 2.17
CA SER A 53 -3.81 -4.65 3.52
C SER A 53 -2.85 -5.83 3.45
N VAL A 54 -1.83 -5.81 4.32
CA VAL A 54 -0.74 -6.77 4.40
C VAL A 54 -0.72 -7.34 5.82
N ASP A 55 -0.70 -8.66 5.92
CA ASP A 55 -0.43 -9.41 7.15
C ASP A 55 1.08 -9.58 7.25
N LEU A 56 1.70 -8.89 8.21
CA LEU A 56 3.14 -8.86 8.39
C LEU A 56 3.64 -10.18 8.95
N ASP A 57 4.77 -10.63 8.40
CA ASP A 57 5.44 -11.81 8.92
C ASP A 57 5.85 -11.63 10.38
N ALA A 58 5.83 -12.72 11.15
CA ALA A 58 6.24 -12.72 12.56
C ALA A 58 7.65 -12.11 12.74
N GLU A 59 8.58 -12.36 11.82
CA GLU A 59 9.92 -11.78 11.86
C GLU A 59 9.89 -10.24 11.77
N THR A 60 9.03 -9.67 10.91
CA THR A 60 8.84 -8.22 10.79
C THR A 60 8.26 -7.64 12.08
N VAL A 61 7.22 -8.29 12.63
CA VAL A 61 6.56 -7.88 13.88
C VAL A 61 7.56 -7.90 15.04
N ASP A 62 8.31 -8.98 15.21
CA ASP A 62 9.32 -9.12 16.27
C ASP A 62 10.48 -8.13 16.10
N ARG A 63 10.98 -7.96 14.86
CA ARG A 63 12.10 -7.05 14.55
C ARG A 63 11.80 -5.61 14.91
N HIS A 64 10.58 -5.15 14.62
CA HIS A 64 10.16 -3.77 14.88
C HIS A 64 9.44 -3.61 16.22
N GLY A 65 9.17 -4.71 16.94
CA GLY A 65 8.47 -4.69 18.22
C GLY A 65 7.02 -4.21 18.09
N LEU A 66 6.33 -4.62 17.03
CA LEU A 66 4.97 -4.17 16.74
C LEU A 66 3.94 -4.89 17.62
N SER A 67 2.87 -4.18 17.96
CA SER A 67 1.74 -4.75 18.71
C SER A 67 0.66 -5.38 17.81
N THR A 68 0.85 -5.33 16.50
CA THR A 68 -0.06 -5.84 15.47
C THR A 68 0.75 -6.26 14.25
N ASP A 69 0.21 -7.23 13.53
CA ASP A 69 0.66 -7.72 12.22
C ASP A 69 -0.08 -7.04 11.06
N GLU A 70 -1.07 -6.17 11.29
CA GLU A 70 -1.80 -5.53 10.21
C GLU A 70 -1.10 -4.25 9.73
N LEU A 71 -0.75 -4.21 8.45
CA LEU A 71 -0.24 -3.03 7.75
C LEU A 71 -1.21 -2.65 6.62
N SER A 72 -1.67 -1.41 6.61
CA SER A 72 -2.49 -0.85 5.53
C SER A 72 -1.70 0.21 4.76
N ILE A 73 -1.74 0.14 3.43
CA ILE A 73 -1.07 1.07 2.53
C ILE A 73 -2.12 1.63 1.58
N GLY A 74 -2.06 2.94 1.30
CA GLY A 74 -2.99 3.56 0.37
C GLY A 74 -2.44 4.77 -0.35
N ALA A 75 -2.98 5.04 -1.54
CA ALA A 75 -2.67 6.21 -2.36
C ALA A 75 -3.94 6.77 -3.02
N GLU A 76 -4.05 8.09 -3.08
CA GLU A 76 -5.16 8.78 -3.76
C GLU A 76 -4.80 9.05 -5.23
N GLU A 77 -5.74 8.84 -6.16
CA GLU A 77 -5.59 9.17 -7.57
C GLU A 77 -6.29 10.50 -7.86
N ARG A 78 -5.53 11.59 -8.03
CA ARG A 78 -6.07 12.95 -8.31
C ARG A 78 -6.48 13.16 -9.77
N GLY A 79 -6.06 12.25 -10.64
CA GLY A 79 -6.39 12.22 -12.05
C GLY A 79 -5.86 10.94 -12.68
N PRO A 80 -6.19 10.62 -13.95
CA PRO A 80 -5.82 9.36 -14.57
C PRO A 80 -4.31 9.09 -14.47
N ARG A 81 -3.94 8.09 -13.66
CA ARG A 81 -2.57 7.69 -13.31
C ARG A 81 -1.72 8.78 -12.65
N ALA A 82 -2.37 9.80 -12.08
CA ALA A 82 -1.74 10.86 -11.31
C ALA A 82 -2.02 10.59 -9.82
N TRP A 83 -1.12 9.83 -9.21
CA TRP A 83 -1.24 9.42 -7.81
C TRP A 83 -0.54 10.42 -6.89
N ASP A 84 -1.14 10.63 -5.72
CA ASP A 84 -0.46 11.22 -4.57
C ASP A 84 0.49 10.19 -3.93
N ALA A 85 1.39 10.67 -3.07
CA ALA A 85 2.30 9.81 -2.32
C ALA A 85 1.53 8.79 -1.48
N ALA A 86 1.95 7.53 -1.53
CA ALA A 86 1.33 6.47 -0.75
C ALA A 86 1.71 6.61 0.73
N THR A 87 0.75 6.31 1.62
CA THR A 87 0.95 6.34 3.07
C THR A 87 0.69 4.98 3.68
N ALA A 88 1.40 4.67 4.76
CA ALA A 88 1.27 3.42 5.50
C ALA A 88 0.76 3.66 6.94
N THR A 89 -0.10 2.76 7.41
CA THR A 89 -0.68 2.76 8.76
C THR A 89 -0.63 1.34 9.34
N LEU A 90 -0.14 1.20 10.57
CA LEU A 90 -0.22 -0.05 11.34
C LEU A 90 -1.51 -0.12 12.17
N GLY A 91 -2.17 -1.27 12.06
CA GLY A 91 -3.47 -1.53 12.66
C GLY A 91 -4.47 -0.41 12.35
N GLU A 92 -5.23 -0.02 13.36
CA GLU A 92 -6.35 0.91 13.17
C GLU A 92 -5.93 2.39 13.03
N SER A 93 -4.73 2.79 13.45
CA SER A 93 -4.43 4.23 13.59
C SER A 93 -2.96 4.65 13.68
N THR A 94 -2.00 3.72 13.67
CA THR A 94 -0.59 4.11 13.84
C THR A 94 0.01 4.50 12.49
N ASP A 95 0.04 5.79 12.20
CA ASP A 95 0.69 6.33 10.99
C ASP A 95 2.19 6.01 10.98
N LEU A 96 2.66 5.39 9.90
CA LEU A 96 4.07 5.14 9.63
C LEU A 96 4.68 6.17 8.66
N GLY A 97 3.83 6.93 7.95
CA GLY A 97 4.24 7.96 6.99
C GLY A 97 4.28 7.46 5.54
N GLU A 98 5.11 8.12 4.73
CA GLU A 98 5.20 7.90 3.29
C GLU A 98 5.90 6.57 2.95
N VAL A 99 5.31 5.83 2.02
CA VAL A 99 5.88 4.61 1.46
C VAL A 99 6.85 4.98 0.34
N GLY A 100 8.11 4.58 0.51
CA GLY A 100 9.15 4.81 -0.48
C GLY A 100 9.15 3.77 -1.59
N GLU A 101 8.93 2.50 -1.25
CA GLU A 101 9.08 1.36 -2.18
C GLU A 101 8.10 0.23 -1.84
N VAL A 102 7.59 -0.45 -2.86
CA VAL A 102 6.75 -1.66 -2.74
C VAL A 102 7.18 -2.65 -3.82
N GLU A 103 7.58 -3.85 -3.41
CA GLU A 103 8.03 -4.92 -4.30
C GLU A 103 7.29 -6.23 -4.02
N SER A 104 6.64 -6.80 -5.04
CA SER A 104 6.11 -8.17 -4.98
C SER A 104 7.26 -9.17 -5.11
N THR A 105 7.40 -10.06 -4.14
CA THR A 105 8.47 -11.08 -4.12
C THR A 105 8.05 -12.39 -4.79
N ASN A 106 6.77 -12.55 -5.13
CA ASN A 106 6.22 -13.78 -5.72
C ASN A 106 6.23 -13.83 -7.26
N ARG A 107 6.68 -12.77 -7.95
CA ARG A 107 6.59 -12.65 -9.42
C ARG A 107 7.70 -13.48 -10.12
N THR A 108 7.40 -14.74 -10.46
CA THR A 108 8.21 -15.58 -11.38
C THR A 108 7.71 -15.45 -12.82
#